data_AF-A0A7C1LHJ2-F1
#
_entry.id   AF-A0A7C1LHJ2-F1
#
_cell.length_a   1.000
_cell.length_b   1.000
_cell.length_c   1.000
_cell.angle_alpha   90.00
_cell.angle_beta   90.00
_cell.angle_gamma   90.00
#
_symmetry.space_group_name_H-M   'P 1'
#
loop_
_entity.id
_entity.type
_entity.pdbx_description
1 polymer ?
#
loop_
_entity_poly.entity_id
_entity_poly.type
_entity_poly.pdbx_seq_one_letter_code
_entity_poly.pdbx_strand_id
1 'polypeptide(L)'
;MYHLNDSEYINEKYYRKTRSVCPECLQPIGAEVFEEDEKIWMKKNCQEHGDFRDLISSSAKYYKWTHYAIKDKNGKVVWKFDKDGDTNPADFQGDDPRGCPYNCGLCEEHISTCSLALIDLTNRCNFNCNFCYANIMQSGYLVEPSLEEIDRVMK
;
A
#
# COMPACT_ATOMS: atom_id res chain seq x y z
N MET A 1 -6.08 11.42 16.23
CA MET A 1 -5.54 10.70 17.42
C MET A 1 -6.54 10.55 18.57
N TYR A 2 -7.63 11.32 18.66
CA TYR A 2 -8.50 11.38 19.86
C TYR A 2 -9.46 10.20 20.07
N HIS A 3 -9.73 9.36 19.06
CA HIS A 3 -10.69 8.25 19.18
C HIS A 3 -10.12 6.94 19.73
N LEU A 4 -8.83 6.87 20.06
CA LEU A 4 -8.22 5.65 20.61
C LEU A 4 -7.96 5.70 22.11
N ASN A 5 -7.90 6.88 22.71
CA ASN A 5 -7.66 6.97 24.15
C ASN A 5 -8.81 6.31 24.94
N ASP A 6 -9.98 6.20 24.32
CA ASP A 6 -11.18 5.57 24.89
C ASP A 6 -11.52 4.22 24.23
N SER A 7 -10.66 3.69 23.36
CA SER A 7 -10.92 2.40 22.70
C SER A 7 -10.35 1.25 23.52
N GLU A 8 -11.17 0.21 23.71
CA GLU A 8 -10.79 -1.05 24.38
C GLU A 8 -9.63 -1.79 23.68
N TYR A 9 -9.24 -1.35 22.48
CA TYR A 9 -8.26 -1.98 21.61
C TYR A 9 -6.82 -1.45 21.79
N ILE A 10 -6.64 -0.28 22.44
CA ILE A 10 -5.30 0.34 22.55
C ILE A 10 -4.31 -0.53 23.33
N ASN A 11 -4.81 -1.28 24.32
CA ASN A 11 -3.98 -2.12 25.19
C ASN A 11 -3.65 -3.49 24.57
N GLU A 12 -4.34 -3.87 23.49
CA GLU A 12 -4.05 -5.11 22.78
C GLU A 12 -2.79 -4.97 21.93
N LYS A 13 -1.92 -5.98 22.00
CA LYS A 13 -0.70 -5.99 21.19
C LYS A 13 -1.06 -6.19 19.72
N TYR A 14 -0.49 -5.36 18.85
CA TYR A 14 -0.63 -5.56 17.42
C TYR A 14 0.06 -6.86 16.99
N TYR A 15 -0.66 -7.70 16.25
CA TYR A 15 -0.09 -8.88 15.59
C TYR A 15 -0.85 -9.18 14.30
N ARG A 16 -0.11 -9.38 13.21
CA ARG A 16 -0.66 -9.78 11.91
C ARG A 16 0.35 -10.61 11.12
N LYS A 17 -0.12 -11.68 10.48
CA LYS A 17 0.64 -12.40 9.45
C LYS A 17 0.43 -11.74 8.09
N THR A 18 1.49 -11.59 7.32
CA THR A 18 1.49 -11.00 5.98
C THR A 18 2.57 -11.64 5.11
N ARG A 19 2.71 -11.16 3.87
CA ARG A 19 3.85 -11.48 2.99
C ARG A 19 4.73 -10.24 2.83
N SER A 20 5.99 -10.46 2.52
CA SER A 20 6.98 -9.43 2.20
C SER A 20 7.93 -9.96 1.12
N VAL A 21 9.00 -9.23 0.84
CA VAL A 21 10.07 -9.64 -0.08
C VAL A 21 11.41 -9.74 0.67
N CYS A 22 12.25 -10.69 0.25
CA CYS A 22 13.62 -10.78 0.73
C CYS A 22 14.42 -9.56 0.24
N PRO A 23 15.18 -8.85 1.11
CA PRO A 23 16.01 -7.72 0.70
C PRO A 23 17.12 -8.07 -0.29
N GLU A 24 17.57 -9.32 -0.29
CA GLU A 24 18.71 -9.78 -1.11
C GLU A 24 18.22 -10.38 -2.45
N CYS A 25 17.41 -11.44 -2.41
CA CYS A 25 16.96 -12.13 -3.62
C CYS A 25 15.60 -11.67 -4.17
N LEU A 26 14.93 -10.72 -3.51
CA LEU A 26 13.62 -10.17 -3.90
C LEU A 26 12.48 -11.20 -3.99
N GLN A 27 12.71 -12.44 -3.53
CA GLN A 27 11.70 -13.48 -3.54
C GLN A 27 10.58 -13.19 -2.51
N PRO A 28 9.32 -13.52 -2.84
CA PRO A 28 8.22 -13.42 -1.89
C PRO A 28 8.43 -14.35 -0.70
N ILE A 29 8.39 -13.81 0.52
CA ILE A 29 8.57 -14.57 1.77
C ILE A 29 7.46 -14.28 2.78
N GLY A 30 7.29 -15.18 3.74
CA GLY A 30 6.38 -14.98 4.86
C GLY A 30 6.90 -13.90 5.80
N ALA A 31 5.99 -13.10 6.36
CA ALA A 31 6.33 -12.06 7.32
C ALA A 31 5.28 -11.96 8.44
N GLU A 32 5.71 -11.50 9.60
CA GLU A 32 4.85 -11.22 10.74
C GLU A 32 5.11 -9.79 11.22
N VAL A 33 4.03 -9.02 11.34
CA VAL A 33 4.05 -7.67 11.92
C VAL A 33 3.60 -7.78 13.36
N PHE A 34 4.40 -7.27 14.29
CA PHE A 34 4.15 -7.39 15.72
C PHE A 34 4.58 -6.15 16.50
N GLU A 35 3.97 -5.96 17.66
CA GLU A 35 4.28 -4.89 18.61
C GLU A 35 5.31 -5.35 19.65
N GLU A 36 6.41 -4.60 19.77
CA GLU A 36 7.45 -4.78 20.79
C GLU A 36 8.04 -3.41 21.15
N ASP A 37 8.24 -3.14 22.44
CA ASP A 37 8.78 -1.88 22.97
C ASP A 37 8.09 -0.62 22.43
N GLU A 38 6.74 -0.63 22.42
CA GLU A 38 5.89 0.45 21.89
C GLU A 38 6.16 0.81 20.42
N LYS A 39 6.81 -0.09 19.67
CA LYS A 39 7.12 0.02 18.24
C LYS A 39 6.48 -1.14 17.48
N ILE A 40 6.35 -0.96 16.17
CA ILE A 40 5.88 -2.00 15.26
C ILE A 40 7.05 -2.50 14.44
N TRP A 41 7.28 -3.80 14.52
CA TRP A 41 8.33 -4.50 13.81
C TRP A 41 7.72 -5.47 12.81
N MET A 42 8.44 -5.70 11.72
CA MET A 42 8.19 -6.82 10.82
C MET A 42 9.37 -7.79 10.93
N LYS A 43 9.10 -9.06 11.22
CA LYS A 43 10.08 -10.13 11.05
C LYS A 43 9.75 -10.91 9.78
N LYS A 44 10.77 -11.29 9.04
CA LYS A 44 10.66 -12.08 7.81
C LYS A 44 11.83 -13.05 7.75
N ASN A 45 11.58 -14.25 7.23
CA ASN A 45 12.57 -15.30 7.11
C ASN A 45 12.69 -15.74 5.65
N CYS A 46 13.91 -15.69 5.12
CA CYS A 46 14.27 -16.23 3.82
C CYS A 46 15.07 -17.52 4.03
N GLN A 47 14.75 -18.58 3.30
CA GLN A 47 15.46 -19.85 3.41
C GLN A 47 16.96 -19.74 3.05
N GLU A 48 17.30 -18.81 2.15
CA GLU A 48 18.67 -18.60 1.67
C GLU A 48 19.42 -17.55 2.49
N HIS A 49 18.75 -16.44 2.84
CA HIS A 49 19.40 -15.26 3.43
C HIS A 49 19.11 -15.06 4.92
N GLY A 50 18.33 -15.95 5.53
CA GLY A 50 18.05 -15.97 6.97
C GLY A 50 16.97 -14.98 7.42
N ASP A 51 17.08 -14.56 8.68
CA ASP A 51 16.11 -13.69 9.34
C ASP A 51 16.42 -12.22 9.14
N PHE A 52 15.38 -11.45 8.86
CA PHE A 52 15.43 -10.00 8.81
C PHE A 52 14.38 -9.40 9.73
N ARG A 53 14.69 -8.22 10.25
CA ARG A 53 13.83 -7.47 11.14
C ARG A 53 13.83 -6.00 10.75
N ASP A 54 12.65 -5.47 10.42
CA ASP A 54 12.47 -4.10 9.96
C ASP A 54 11.58 -3.33 10.93
N LEU A 55 11.94 -2.07 11.21
CA LEU A 55 11.07 -1.14 11.96
C LEU A 55 10.03 -0.56 11.00
N ILE A 56 8.75 -0.87 11.23
CA ILE A 56 7.63 -0.36 10.42
C ILE A 56 7.12 0.98 10.97
N SER A 57 7.01 1.09 12.29
CA SER A 57 6.61 2.33 12.96
C SER A 57 7.34 2.48 14.29
N SER A 58 7.88 3.67 14.54
CA SER A 58 8.46 4.04 15.82
C SER A 58 7.42 4.27 16.93
N SER A 59 6.13 4.30 16.58
CA SER A 59 5.02 4.41 17.52
C SER A 59 3.93 3.38 17.21
N ALA A 60 3.78 2.40 18.09
CA ALA A 60 2.70 1.41 18.04
C ALA A 60 1.34 2.07 18.24
N LYS A 61 1.25 3.08 19.10
CA LYS A 61 0.03 3.88 19.27
C LYS A 61 -0.43 4.53 17.97
N TYR A 62 0.50 5.19 17.25
CA TYR A 62 0.17 5.80 15.96
C TYR A 62 -0.17 4.76 14.90
N TYR A 63 0.54 3.64 14.86
CA TYR A 63 0.26 2.59 13.88
C TYR A 63 -1.10 1.92 14.12
N LYS A 64 -1.44 1.63 15.38
CA LYS A 64 -2.77 1.19 15.80
C LYS A 64 -3.84 2.25 15.53
N TRP A 65 -3.47 3.52 15.33
CA TRP A 65 -4.40 4.58 14.96
C TRP A 65 -4.73 4.64 13.48
N THR A 66 -3.82 4.23 12.62
CA THR A 66 -4.10 4.11 11.19
C THR A 66 -4.80 2.80 10.84
N HIS A 67 -5.03 1.91 11.82
CA HIS A 67 -5.69 0.62 11.65
C HIS A 67 -6.91 0.54 12.56
N TYR A 68 -8.03 0.07 12.05
CA TYR A 68 -9.18 -0.24 12.90
C TYR A 68 -9.07 -1.67 13.42
N ALA A 69 -9.54 -1.90 14.65
CA ALA A 69 -9.57 -3.22 15.27
C ALA A 69 -11.02 -3.72 15.31
N ILE A 70 -11.25 -4.91 14.76
CA ILE A 70 -12.53 -5.63 14.87
C ILE A 70 -12.37 -6.83 15.79
N LYS A 71 -13.39 -7.16 16.56
CA LYS A 71 -13.47 -8.48 17.22
C LYS A 71 -13.98 -9.50 16.19
N ASP A 72 -13.26 -10.60 16.04
CA ASP A 72 -13.74 -11.73 15.25
C ASP A 72 -14.91 -12.46 15.97
N LYS A 73 -15.47 -13.49 15.32
CA LYS A 73 -16.56 -14.30 15.88
C LYS A 73 -16.22 -14.96 17.23
N ASN A 74 -14.93 -15.07 17.56
CA ASN A 74 -14.42 -15.67 18.78
C ASN A 74 -13.98 -14.62 19.82
N GLY A 75 -14.25 -13.33 19.56
CA GLY A 75 -13.88 -12.22 20.44
C GLY A 75 -12.41 -11.79 20.34
N LYS A 76 -11.63 -12.35 19.41
CA LYS A 76 -10.23 -11.97 19.24
C LYS A 76 -10.12 -10.67 18.44
N VAL A 77 -9.28 -9.75 18.91
CA VAL A 77 -9.00 -8.50 18.19
C VAL A 77 -8.16 -8.78 16.95
N VAL A 78 -8.70 -8.37 15.80
CA VAL A 78 -8.06 -8.45 14.49
C VAL A 78 -7.89 -7.04 13.96
N TRP A 79 -6.64 -6.66 13.72
CA TRP A 79 -6.27 -5.37 13.16
C TRP A 79 -6.41 -5.38 11.64
N LYS A 80 -7.15 -4.42 11.09
CA LYS A 80 -7.34 -4.23 9.65
C LYS A 80 -7.19 -2.76 9.27
N PHE A 81 -6.91 -2.50 7.99
CA PHE A 81 -7.12 -1.18 7.44
C PHE A 81 -8.62 -1.04 7.12
N ASP A 82 -9.21 0.08 7.49
CA ASP A 82 -10.58 0.39 7.09
C ASP A 82 -10.53 0.91 5.65
N LYS A 83 -10.75 -0.02 4.72
CA LYS A 83 -10.75 0.23 3.28
C LYS A 83 -11.89 -0.61 2.72
N ASP A 84 -13.05 0.01 2.66
CA ASP A 84 -14.34 -0.56 2.30
C ASP A 84 -14.87 0.00 0.97
N GLY A 85 -14.01 0.66 0.21
CA GLY A 85 -14.42 1.30 -1.02
C GLY A 85 -14.50 0.30 -2.18
N ASP A 86 -15.52 0.48 -3.04
CA ASP A 86 -15.63 -0.26 -4.29
C ASP A 86 -14.36 -0.06 -5.12
N THR A 87 -13.67 -1.15 -5.39
CA THR A 87 -12.47 -1.13 -6.23
C THR A 87 -12.91 -0.84 -7.66
N ASN A 88 -12.36 0.19 -8.29
CA ASN A 88 -12.52 0.34 -9.73
C ASN A 88 -12.09 -0.98 -10.41
N PRO A 89 -12.84 -1.47 -11.40
CA PRO A 89 -12.42 -2.65 -12.13
C PRO A 89 -11.04 -2.39 -12.72
N ALA A 90 -10.15 -3.39 -12.63
CA ALA A 90 -8.83 -3.26 -13.20
C ALA A 90 -8.92 -3.14 -14.71
N ASP A 91 -8.31 -2.11 -15.30
CA ASP A 91 -8.14 -2.00 -16.75
C ASP A 91 -7.32 -3.17 -17.32
N PHE A 92 -6.50 -3.79 -16.47
CA PHE A 92 -5.68 -4.96 -16.77
C PHE A 92 -5.64 -5.89 -15.55
N GLN A 93 -5.88 -7.18 -15.79
CA GLN A 93 -5.64 -8.22 -14.79
C GLN A 93 -4.32 -8.91 -15.12
N GLY A 94 -3.39 -8.91 -14.17
CA GLY A 94 -2.15 -9.67 -14.31
C GLY A 94 -2.43 -11.17 -14.39
N ASP A 95 -1.84 -11.84 -15.37
CA ASP A 95 -2.02 -13.26 -15.68
C ASP A 95 -0.84 -14.13 -15.24
N ASP A 96 0.17 -13.55 -14.57
CA ASP A 96 1.33 -14.31 -14.11
C ASP A 96 0.90 -15.29 -13.00
N PRO A 97 1.16 -16.61 -13.18
CA PRO A 97 0.76 -17.63 -12.21
C PRO A 97 1.47 -17.48 -10.85
N ARG A 98 2.56 -16.70 -10.76
CA ARG A 98 3.28 -16.43 -9.50
C ARG A 98 2.55 -15.42 -8.61
N GLY A 99 1.59 -14.66 -9.15
CA GLY A 99 0.80 -13.68 -8.41
C GLY A 99 1.58 -12.43 -7.99
N CYS A 100 1.07 -11.69 -6.99
CA CYS A 100 1.75 -10.54 -6.38
C CYS A 100 3.13 -10.96 -5.79
N PRO A 101 4.24 -10.25 -6.09
CA PRO A 101 4.35 -8.91 -6.68
C PRO A 101 4.57 -8.88 -8.21
N TYR A 102 4.49 -10.03 -8.90
CA TYR A 102 4.74 -10.13 -10.35
C TYR A 102 3.54 -9.63 -11.18
N ASN A 103 2.34 -9.64 -10.61
CA ASN A 103 1.17 -8.97 -11.17
C ASN A 103 1.08 -7.53 -10.65
N CYS A 104 1.05 -6.55 -11.57
CA CYS A 104 0.83 -5.13 -11.26
C CYS A 104 -0.58 -4.72 -11.72
N GLY A 105 -1.25 -3.86 -10.95
CA GLY A 105 -2.60 -3.36 -11.25
C GLY A 105 -3.54 -3.43 -10.05
N LEU A 106 -4.80 -3.07 -10.27
CA LEU A 106 -5.88 -3.27 -9.30
C LEU A 106 -6.16 -4.79 -9.23
N CYS A 107 -6.05 -5.38 -8.05
CA CYS A 107 -6.31 -6.81 -7.83
C CYS A 107 -7.33 -6.99 -6.70
N GLU A 108 -7.75 -8.23 -6.42
CA GLU A 108 -8.72 -8.52 -5.35
C GLU A 108 -8.26 -8.06 -3.95
N GLU A 109 -6.94 -7.95 -3.75
CA GLU A 109 -6.34 -7.43 -2.51
C GLU A 109 -6.18 -5.89 -2.52
N HIS A 110 -6.45 -5.22 -3.65
CA HIS A 110 -6.41 -3.76 -3.79
C HIS A 110 -7.72 -3.12 -3.31
N ILE A 111 -8.01 -3.21 -2.02
CA ILE A 111 -9.26 -2.70 -1.42
C ILE A 111 -9.33 -1.17 -1.27
N SER A 112 -8.32 -0.43 -1.76
CA SER A 112 -8.26 1.03 -1.59
C SER A 112 -9.00 1.72 -2.72
N THR A 113 -9.83 2.71 -2.41
CA THR A 113 -10.39 3.62 -3.42
C THR A 113 -9.41 4.73 -3.78
N CYS A 114 -9.57 5.28 -4.98
CA CYS A 114 -8.85 6.47 -5.42
C CYS A 114 -9.15 7.63 -4.46
N SER A 115 -8.17 7.98 -3.62
CA SER A 115 -8.29 9.10 -2.67
C SER A 115 -7.87 10.43 -3.29
N LEU A 116 -7.01 10.39 -4.31
CA LEU A 116 -6.54 11.53 -5.07
C LEU A 116 -6.22 11.08 -6.50
N ALA A 117 -6.89 11.68 -7.48
CA ALA A 117 -6.57 11.51 -8.89
C ALA A 117 -5.69 12.68 -9.36
N LEU A 118 -4.62 12.37 -10.07
CA LEU A 118 -3.79 13.34 -10.79
C LEU A 118 -3.97 13.08 -12.28
N ILE A 119 -4.46 14.09 -13.01
CA ILE A 119 -4.69 14.00 -14.46
C ILE A 119 -3.78 15.02 -15.12
N ASP A 120 -2.82 14.51 -15.90
CA ASP A 120 -1.94 15.35 -16.69
C ASP A 120 -2.69 15.87 -17.92
N LEU A 121 -3.01 17.17 -17.91
CA LEU A 121 -3.65 17.84 -19.05
C LEU A 121 -2.67 18.17 -20.17
N THR A 122 -1.41 18.39 -19.80
CA THR A 122 -0.32 18.52 -20.75
C THR A 122 1.02 18.32 -20.07
N ASN A 123 2.00 17.83 -20.82
CA ASN A 123 3.40 17.86 -20.43
C ASN A 123 4.26 18.85 -21.23
N ARG A 124 3.62 19.79 -21.94
CA ARG A 124 4.29 20.93 -22.58
C ARG A 124 4.76 21.92 -21.51
N CYS A 125 5.99 21.74 -21.05
CA CYS A 125 6.66 22.67 -20.15
C CYS A 125 7.82 23.35 -20.91
N ASN A 126 7.93 24.67 -20.81
CA ASN A 126 9.02 25.44 -21.41
C ASN A 126 10.26 25.53 -20.51
N PHE A 127 10.26 24.86 -19.35
CA PHE A 127 11.41 24.79 -18.45
C PHE A 127 12.18 23.49 -18.68
N ASN A 128 13.51 23.56 -18.60
CA ASN A 128 14.40 22.43 -18.82
C ASN A 128 15.09 22.00 -17.51
N CYS A 129 14.30 21.73 -16.48
CA CYS A 129 14.81 21.32 -15.17
C CYS A 129 15.47 19.93 -15.28
N ASN A 130 16.69 19.78 -14.77
CA ASN A 130 17.46 18.54 -14.79
C ASN A 130 16.89 17.41 -13.91
N PHE A 131 15.93 17.73 -13.03
CA PHE A 131 15.24 16.78 -12.15
C PHE A 131 13.83 16.44 -12.64
N CYS A 132 13.35 17.08 -13.71
CA CYS A 132 11.98 16.87 -14.20
C CYS A 132 11.93 15.64 -15.09
N TYR A 133 11.08 14.67 -14.75
CA TYR A 133 10.79 13.50 -15.58
C TYR A 133 9.47 13.62 -16.37
N ALA A 134 8.68 14.65 -16.07
CA ALA A 134 7.32 14.78 -16.60
C ALA A 134 7.27 15.50 -17.95
N ASN A 135 8.19 16.43 -18.24
CA ASN A 135 8.11 17.24 -19.46
C ASN A 135 8.36 16.40 -20.75
N ILE A 136 7.84 16.90 -21.88
CA ILE A 136 7.93 16.18 -23.16
C ILE A 136 9.35 15.82 -23.60
N MET A 137 10.34 16.67 -23.32
CA MET A 137 11.73 16.46 -23.71
C MET A 137 12.37 15.30 -22.95
N GLN A 138 11.92 15.08 -21.71
CA GLN A 138 12.43 14.03 -20.81
C GLN A 138 11.59 12.75 -20.91
N SER A 139 10.27 12.85 -21.04
CA SER A 139 9.39 11.70 -21.15
C SER A 139 9.42 11.04 -22.55
N GLY A 140 9.72 11.80 -23.60
CA GLY A 140 9.80 11.30 -24.98
C GLY A 140 8.44 11.10 -25.67
N TYR A 141 7.33 11.49 -25.04
CA TYR A 141 5.99 11.44 -25.62
C TYR A 141 5.15 12.65 -25.16
N LEU A 142 4.21 13.09 -26.01
CA LEU A 142 3.28 14.17 -25.71
C LEU A 142 2.08 13.62 -24.93
N VAL A 143 1.75 14.29 -23.82
CA VAL A 143 0.47 14.13 -23.12
C VAL A 143 -0.38 15.34 -23.47
N GLU A 144 -1.56 15.12 -24.06
CA GLU A 144 -2.52 16.17 -24.41
C GLU A 144 -3.90 15.51 -24.63
N PRO A 145 -4.56 15.01 -23.57
CA PRO A 145 -5.85 14.32 -23.71
C PRO A 145 -6.94 15.28 -24.21
N SER A 146 -7.80 14.75 -25.06
CA SER A 146 -9.04 15.39 -25.47
C SER A 146 -10.04 15.49 -24.30
N LEU A 147 -11.02 16.38 -24.43
CA LEU A 147 -12.12 16.47 -23.45
C LEU A 147 -12.90 15.16 -23.33
N GLU A 148 -13.04 14.40 -24.43
CA GLU A 148 -13.71 13.09 -24.43
C GLU A 148 -12.93 12.05 -23.62
N GLU A 149 -11.60 12.06 -23.71
CA GLU A 149 -10.74 11.18 -22.91
C GLU A 149 -10.79 11.55 -21.42
N ILE A 150 -10.80 12.85 -21.10
CA ILE A 150 -10.95 13.32 -19.71
C ILE A 150 -12.32 12.89 -19.15
N ASP A 151 -13.40 13.06 -19.91
CA ASP A 151 -14.75 12.63 -19.51
C ASP A 151 -14.83 11.12 -19.29
N ARG A 152 -14.10 10.32 -20.08
CA ARG A 152 -14.01 8.87 -19.89
C ARG A 152 -13.31 8.48 -18.58
N VAL A 153 -12.27 9.22 -18.16
CA VAL A 153 -11.51 8.95 -16.93
C VAL A 153 -12.30 9.36 -15.67
N MET A 154 -13.19 10.35 -15.79
CA MET A 154 -13.94 10.93 -14.66
C MET A 154 -15.28 10.23 -14.38
N LYS A 155 -15.70 9.28 -15.22
CA LYS A 155 -16.93 8.48 -15.05
C LYS A 155 -16.66 7.22 -14.25
#